data_AF-A0A8H4LJE7-F1
#
_entry.id   AF-A0A8H4LJE7-F1
#
_cell.length_a   1.000
_cell.length_b   1.000
_cell.length_c   1.000
_cell.angle_alpha   90.00
_cell.angle_beta   90.00
_cell.angle_gamma   90.00
#
_symmetry.space_group_name_H-M   'P 1'
#
loop_
_entity.id
_entity.type
_entity.pdbx_description
1 polymer ?
#
loop_
_entity_poly.entity_id
_entity_poly.type
_entity_poly.pdbx_seq_one_letter_code
_entity_poly.pdbx_strand_id
1 'polypeptide(L)'
;EHIYRKKATTSLGFMSEIARQDQALVDWLESASDEFKPGHKIIPDTGDAGPKQLFAHFLSLQYRQAQITLLRASLAFPEKSFSAEIKKHGTNLPNSSRMLQYQNICVEAARTIITETAEFADRGLHCILLTATQPFLAAVTLALHTLKKPHKRMGRSDGELVRTATDFVADYYHQIGQHEEFIKGVLELSQRMNQVLSGERHSVEQGRRTSSMELPEANPMHSDQLSLTPFYATEMEPIAFDPNEHFHDPFQDMPFDQFWAIMDGGFTTIEGDEYDLS
;
A
#
# COMPACT_ATOMS: atom_id res chain seq x y z
N GLU A 1 -20.43 18.46 -8.25
CA GLU A 1 -19.50 18.53 -9.41
C GLU A 1 -18.21 17.78 -9.06
N HIS A 2 -17.78 16.87 -9.92
CA HIS A 2 -16.79 15.83 -9.64
C HIS A 2 -15.34 16.30 -9.86
N ILE A 3 -14.58 16.39 -8.76
CA ILE A 3 -13.19 16.87 -8.71
C ILE A 3 -12.23 15.99 -9.52
N TYR A 4 -12.55 14.70 -9.69
CA TYR A 4 -11.71 13.74 -10.42
C TYR A 4 -11.87 13.78 -11.96
N ARG A 5 -12.74 14.64 -12.51
CA ARG A 5 -12.84 14.83 -13.98
C ARG A 5 -11.76 15.74 -14.57
N LYS A 6 -11.07 16.55 -13.74
CA LYS A 6 -9.99 17.42 -14.21
C LYS A 6 -8.65 16.73 -14.06
N LYS A 7 -8.18 16.09 -15.14
CA LYS A 7 -6.79 15.65 -15.26
C LYS A 7 -5.89 16.85 -14.99
N ALA A 8 -4.94 16.69 -14.06
CA ALA A 8 -3.92 17.71 -13.86
C ALA A 8 -3.14 17.85 -15.17
N THR A 9 -3.27 19.00 -15.83
CA THR A 9 -2.58 19.31 -17.08
C THR A 9 -1.14 19.75 -16.85
N THR A 10 -0.74 19.99 -15.60
CA THR A 10 0.60 20.47 -15.23
C THR A 10 1.07 19.83 -13.91
N SER A 11 2.39 19.66 -13.77
CA SER A 11 3.04 19.20 -12.53
C SER A 11 2.70 20.10 -11.33
N LEU A 12 2.64 21.42 -11.53
CA LEU A 12 2.22 22.39 -10.52
C LEU A 12 0.79 22.11 -10.05
N GLY A 13 -0.17 21.96 -10.96
CA GLY A 13 -1.56 21.69 -10.61
C GLY A 13 -1.73 20.38 -9.83
N PHE A 14 -1.00 19.34 -10.23
CA PHE A 14 -0.96 18.07 -9.51
C PHE A 14 -0.40 18.22 -8.09
N MET A 15 0.76 18.87 -7.95
CA MET A 15 1.43 19.09 -6.66
C MET A 15 0.61 19.99 -5.73
N SER A 16 0.00 21.05 -6.25
CA SER A 16 -0.88 21.93 -5.48
C SER A 16 -2.09 21.20 -4.95
N GLU A 17 -2.70 20.30 -5.73
CA GLU A 17 -3.85 19.51 -5.29
C GLU A 17 -3.47 18.50 -4.21
N ILE A 18 -2.34 17.79 -4.36
CA ILE A 18 -1.82 16.91 -3.31
C ILE A 18 -1.56 17.70 -2.02
N ALA A 19 -0.89 18.84 -2.12
CA ALA A 19 -0.57 19.66 -0.95
C ALA A 19 -1.82 20.20 -0.25
N ARG A 20 -2.85 20.57 -1.03
CA ARG A 20 -4.15 21.00 -0.49
C ARG A 20 -4.85 19.87 0.28
N GLN A 21 -4.84 18.66 -0.25
CA GLN A 21 -5.46 17.50 0.40
C GLN A 21 -4.66 17.05 1.63
N ASP A 22 -3.33 17.12 1.60
CA ASP A 22 -2.47 16.80 2.76
C ASP A 22 -2.70 17.82 3.87
N GLN A 23 -2.85 19.10 3.53
CA GLN A 23 -3.22 20.11 4.53
C GLN A 23 -4.58 19.81 5.16
N ALA A 24 -5.59 19.45 4.37
CA ALA A 24 -6.90 19.09 4.91
C ALA A 24 -6.84 17.88 5.86
N LEU A 25 -5.96 16.90 5.58
CA LEU A 25 -5.72 15.77 6.49
C LEU A 25 -5.04 16.21 7.79
N VAL A 26 -4.09 17.14 7.72
CA VAL A 26 -3.44 17.72 8.91
C VAL A 26 -4.45 18.51 9.74
N ASP A 27 -5.26 19.37 9.10
CA ASP A 27 -6.29 20.16 9.78
C ASP A 27 -7.35 19.26 10.45
N TRP A 28 -7.73 18.16 9.80
CA TRP A 28 -8.60 17.15 10.39
C TRP A 28 -7.98 16.53 11.66
N LEU A 29 -6.69 16.18 11.61
CA LEU A 29 -5.99 15.62 12.76
C LEU A 29 -5.91 16.61 13.92
N GLU A 30 -5.67 17.88 13.64
CA GLU A 30 -5.58 18.94 14.66
C GLU A 30 -6.94 19.25 15.30
N SER A 31 -8.02 19.18 14.52
CA SER A 31 -9.40 19.41 15.00
C SER A 31 -10.04 18.19 15.68
N ALA A 32 -9.47 17.00 15.55
CA ALA A 32 -9.96 15.79 16.20
C ALA A 32 -9.86 15.90 17.74
N SER A 33 -10.83 15.34 18.46
CA SER A 33 -10.76 15.22 19.92
C SER A 33 -9.59 14.33 20.34
N ASP A 34 -8.94 14.63 21.46
CA ASP A 34 -7.77 13.87 21.95
C ASP A 34 -8.05 12.37 22.12
N GLU A 35 -9.30 12.01 22.45
CA GLU A 35 -9.76 10.62 22.54
C GLU A 35 -9.65 9.81 21.24
N PHE A 36 -9.65 10.49 20.07
CA PHE A 36 -9.64 9.87 18.75
C PHE A 36 -8.37 10.18 17.95
N LYS A 37 -7.40 10.88 18.54
CA LYS A 37 -6.15 11.20 17.86
C LYS A 37 -5.32 9.92 17.64
N PRO A 38 -4.89 9.64 16.40
CA PRO A 38 -3.92 8.59 16.08
C PRO A 38 -2.71 8.64 17.02
N GLY A 39 -2.39 7.53 17.68
CA GLY A 39 -1.27 7.43 18.63
C GLY A 39 -1.62 7.72 20.09
N HIS A 40 -2.86 8.11 20.42
CA HIS A 40 -3.29 8.18 21.82
C HIS A 40 -3.45 6.76 22.39
N LYS A 41 -2.53 6.36 23.27
CA LYS A 41 -2.63 5.08 23.99
C LYS A 41 -3.70 5.20 25.06
N ILE A 42 -4.94 4.82 24.72
CA ILE A 42 -5.97 4.57 25.73
C ILE A 42 -5.49 3.35 26.52
N ILE A 43 -4.97 3.58 27.73
CA ILE A 43 -4.60 2.53 28.66
C ILE A 43 -5.91 1.82 29.04
N PRO A 44 -6.07 0.52 28.74
CA PRO A 44 -7.26 -0.21 29.15
C PRO A 44 -7.24 -0.32 30.67
N ASP A 45 -8.22 0.29 31.34
CA ASP A 45 -8.42 0.15 32.79
C ASP A 45 -9.00 -1.24 33.15
N THR A 46 -9.46 -1.98 32.14
CA THR A 46 -9.97 -3.34 32.21
C THR A 46 -9.56 -4.08 30.93
N GLY A 47 -9.28 -5.38 31.01
CA GLY A 47 -8.66 -6.17 29.94
C GLY A 47 -9.42 -6.31 28.61
N ASP A 48 -10.50 -5.55 28.39
CA ASP A 48 -11.26 -5.50 27.15
C ASP A 48 -11.17 -4.10 26.52
N ALA A 49 -10.85 -4.05 25.22
CA ALA A 49 -10.85 -2.81 24.48
C ALA A 49 -12.30 -2.35 24.28
N GLY A 50 -12.70 -1.28 24.98
CA GLY A 50 -14.03 -0.71 24.83
C GLY A 50 -14.30 -0.23 23.38
N PRO A 51 -15.58 -0.08 22.97
CA PRO A 51 -15.94 0.35 21.60
C PRO A 51 -15.24 1.63 21.13
N LYS A 52 -14.99 2.57 22.05
CA LYS A 52 -14.25 3.80 21.78
C LYS A 52 -12.80 3.53 21.34
N GLN A 53 -12.11 2.59 21.97
CA GLN A 53 -10.73 2.25 21.64
C GLN A 53 -10.65 1.57 20.26
N LEU A 54 -11.58 0.67 19.97
CA LEU A 54 -11.69 0.04 18.64
C LEU A 54 -11.93 1.09 17.55
N PHE A 55 -12.81 2.06 17.82
CA PHE A 55 -13.11 3.13 16.88
C PHE A 55 -11.93 4.10 16.70
N ALA A 56 -11.23 4.47 17.77
CA ALA A 56 -10.02 5.31 17.70
C ALA A 56 -8.91 4.61 16.90
N HIS A 57 -8.72 3.30 17.09
CA HIS A 57 -7.77 2.52 16.30
C HIS A 57 -8.18 2.46 14.82
N PHE A 58 -9.46 2.21 14.52
CA PHE A 58 -9.97 2.29 13.15
C PHE A 58 -9.67 3.65 12.51
N LEU A 59 -9.96 4.77 13.18
CA LEU A 59 -9.66 6.11 12.68
C LEU A 59 -8.16 6.35 12.46
N SER A 60 -7.30 5.82 13.35
CA SER A 60 -5.84 5.85 13.17
C SER A 60 -5.43 5.18 11.86
N LEU A 61 -5.93 3.98 11.59
CA LEU A 61 -5.63 3.25 10.36
C LEU A 61 -6.17 3.97 9.12
N GLN A 62 -7.39 4.54 9.18
CA GLN A 62 -7.98 5.29 8.06
C GLN A 62 -7.18 6.55 7.74
N TYR A 63 -6.77 7.30 8.76
CA TYR A 63 -5.92 8.47 8.58
C TYR A 63 -4.61 8.10 7.88
N ARG A 64 -3.96 7.02 8.32
CA ARG A 64 -2.70 6.55 7.72
C ARG A 64 -2.89 6.00 6.32
N GLN A 65 -4.00 5.31 6.05
CA GLN A 65 -4.37 4.87 4.71
C GLN A 65 -4.54 6.08 3.76
N ALA A 66 -5.18 7.15 4.22
CA ALA A 66 -5.33 8.38 3.46
C ALA A 66 -3.96 9.03 3.19
N GLN A 67 -3.06 9.08 4.19
CA GLN A 67 -1.68 9.53 4.00
C GLN A 67 -0.95 8.70 2.93
N ILE A 68 -1.03 7.37 2.99
CA ILE A 68 -0.38 6.52 1.98
C ILE A 68 -0.96 6.80 0.60
N THR A 69 -2.28 6.77 0.46
CA THR A 69 -2.98 6.96 -0.82
C THR A 69 -2.61 8.29 -1.47
N LEU A 70 -2.55 9.35 -0.69
CA LEU A 70 -2.25 10.69 -1.18
C LEU A 70 -0.76 10.87 -1.49
N LEU A 71 0.10 10.45 -0.57
CA LEU A 71 1.53 10.77 -0.60
C LEU A 71 2.36 9.74 -1.38
N ARG A 72 1.79 8.59 -1.77
CA ARG A 72 2.49 7.55 -2.57
C ARG A 72 2.99 8.03 -3.92
N ALA A 73 2.50 9.17 -4.44
CA ALA A 73 3.09 9.81 -5.61
C ALA A 73 4.60 10.04 -5.41
N SER A 74 5.03 10.43 -4.21
CA SER A 74 6.46 10.58 -3.86
C SER A 74 7.27 9.27 -3.90
N LEU A 75 6.60 8.13 -3.75
CA LEU A 75 7.21 6.80 -3.90
C LEU A 75 7.21 6.31 -5.35
N ALA A 76 6.20 6.68 -6.13
CA ALA A 76 6.11 6.32 -7.55
C ALA A 76 7.22 6.99 -8.36
N PHE A 77 7.51 8.27 -8.10
CA PHE A 77 8.54 9.01 -8.83
C PHE A 77 9.97 8.75 -8.30
N PRO A 78 11.01 9.01 -9.12
CA PRO A 78 12.38 9.11 -8.63
C PRO A 78 12.53 10.29 -7.66
N GLU A 79 13.15 10.06 -6.50
CA GLU A 79 13.25 11.04 -5.41
C GLU A 79 13.89 12.37 -5.84
N LYS A 80 14.92 12.32 -6.68
CA LYS A 80 15.60 13.51 -7.21
C LYS A 80 14.66 14.35 -8.07
N SER A 81 13.92 13.69 -8.97
CA SER A 81 12.95 14.31 -9.88
C SER A 81 11.82 14.97 -9.11
N PHE A 82 11.22 14.24 -8.16
CA PHE A 82 10.14 14.76 -7.33
C PHE A 82 10.58 15.97 -6.51
N SER A 83 11.77 15.89 -5.88
CA SER A 83 12.34 16.99 -5.10
C SER A 83 12.70 18.21 -5.95
N ALA A 84 13.21 17.99 -7.17
CA ALA A 84 13.55 19.07 -8.10
C ALA A 84 12.29 19.84 -8.53
N GLU A 85 11.21 19.13 -8.84
CA GLU A 85 9.96 19.75 -9.26
C GLU A 85 9.28 20.51 -8.10
N ILE A 86 9.34 20.01 -6.86
CA ILE A 86 8.91 20.78 -5.68
C ILE A 86 9.72 22.07 -5.53
N LYS A 87 11.05 22.00 -5.66
CA LYS A 87 11.94 23.17 -5.54
C LYS A 87 11.68 24.20 -6.63
N LYS A 88 11.46 23.74 -7.86
CA LYS A 88 11.12 24.58 -9.01
C LYS A 88 9.87 25.42 -8.78
N HIS A 89 8.85 24.83 -8.14
CA HIS A 89 7.58 25.51 -7.85
C HIS A 89 7.48 26.04 -6.42
N GLY A 90 8.57 26.06 -5.65
CA GLY A 90 8.54 26.16 -4.18
C GLY A 90 7.78 27.36 -3.60
N THR A 91 7.73 28.50 -4.30
CA THR A 91 6.96 29.69 -3.89
C THR A 91 5.46 29.58 -4.17
N ASN A 92 5.07 28.71 -5.10
CA ASN A 92 3.69 28.52 -5.56
C ASN A 92 3.03 27.30 -4.91
N LEU A 93 3.79 26.51 -4.15
CA LEU A 93 3.31 25.30 -3.47
C LEU A 93 3.11 25.55 -1.98
N PRO A 94 1.92 25.29 -1.42
CA PRO A 94 1.73 25.36 0.02
C PRO A 94 2.56 24.27 0.69
N ASN A 95 3.22 24.63 1.80
CA ASN A 95 4.00 23.71 2.65
C ASN A 95 5.02 22.83 1.88
N SER A 96 5.72 23.44 0.92
CA SER A 96 6.77 22.78 0.12
C SER A 96 7.84 22.06 0.97
N SER A 97 8.13 22.54 2.18
CA SER A 97 9.02 21.88 3.14
C SER A 97 8.50 20.51 3.59
N ARG A 98 7.19 20.38 3.85
CA ARG A 98 6.52 19.13 4.20
C ARG A 98 6.42 18.21 2.99
N MET A 99 6.19 18.76 1.80
CA MET A 99 6.17 17.98 0.55
C MET A 99 7.47 17.21 0.31
N LEU A 100 8.62 17.81 0.63
CA LEU A 100 9.92 17.14 0.57
C LEU A 100 10.03 15.94 1.53
N GLN A 101 9.15 15.83 2.53
CA GLN A 101 9.07 14.74 3.49
C GLN A 101 8.00 13.70 3.15
N TYR A 102 7.23 13.86 2.08
CA TYR A 102 6.10 12.97 1.74
C TYR A 102 6.49 11.50 1.65
N GLN A 103 7.67 11.19 1.10
CA GLN A 103 8.16 9.83 1.03
C GLN A 103 8.38 9.26 2.44
N ASN A 104 8.97 10.03 3.35
CA ASN A 104 9.22 9.60 4.72
C ASN A 104 7.91 9.43 5.50
N ILE A 105 6.97 10.35 5.33
CA ILE A 105 5.64 10.29 5.97
C ILE A 105 4.88 9.04 5.52
N CYS A 106 4.89 8.75 4.21
CA CYS A 106 4.22 7.57 3.64
C CYS A 106 4.80 6.26 4.20
N VAL A 107 6.13 6.17 4.27
CA VAL A 107 6.82 4.99 4.83
C VAL A 107 6.53 4.83 6.32
N GLU A 108 6.53 5.93 7.08
CA GLU A 108 6.24 5.90 8.51
C GLU A 108 4.77 5.52 8.79
N ALA A 109 3.84 6.02 7.99
CA ALA A 109 2.45 5.60 8.04
C ALA A 109 2.30 4.09 7.79
N ALA A 110 3.03 3.54 6.82
CA ALA A 110 3.04 2.10 6.55
C ALA A 110 3.58 1.28 7.72
N ARG A 111 4.74 1.65 8.28
CA ARG A 111 5.30 0.95 9.47
C ARG A 111 4.32 0.99 10.64
N THR A 112 3.67 2.14 10.84
CA THR A 112 2.75 2.32 11.95
C THR A 112 1.48 1.48 11.77
N ILE A 113 0.89 1.42 10.57
CA ILE A 113 -0.24 0.53 10.29
C ILE A 113 0.12 -0.91 10.65
N ILE A 114 1.25 -1.42 10.13
CA ILE A 114 1.66 -2.81 10.36
C ILE A 114 1.86 -3.09 11.86
N THR A 115 2.54 -2.17 12.55
CA THR A 115 2.80 -2.29 13.99
C THR A 115 1.50 -2.26 14.80
N GLU A 116 0.62 -1.29 14.54
CA GLU A 116 -0.66 -1.18 15.24
C GLU A 116 -1.56 -2.39 14.95
N THR A 117 -1.56 -2.92 13.72
CA THR A 117 -2.31 -4.15 13.36
C THR A 117 -1.75 -5.39 14.08
N ALA A 118 -0.43 -5.55 14.14
CA ALA A 118 0.20 -6.66 14.87
C ALA A 118 -0.11 -6.58 16.37
N GLU A 119 0.06 -5.42 16.99
CA GLU A 119 -0.30 -5.21 18.40
C GLU A 119 -1.79 -5.45 18.68
N PHE A 120 -2.65 -5.13 17.72
CA PHE A 120 -4.09 -5.38 17.81
C PHE A 120 -4.41 -6.88 17.75
N ALA A 121 -3.77 -7.60 16.81
CA ALA A 121 -3.92 -9.05 16.66
C ALA A 121 -3.39 -9.82 17.88
N ASP A 122 -2.23 -9.41 18.43
CA ASP A 122 -1.62 -10.03 19.60
C ASP A 122 -2.49 -9.94 20.86
N ARG A 123 -3.34 -8.91 20.95
CA ARG A 123 -4.32 -8.75 22.03
C ARG A 123 -5.57 -9.62 21.85
N GLY A 124 -5.70 -10.34 20.74
CA GLY A 124 -6.88 -11.13 20.42
C GLY A 124 -8.15 -10.29 20.22
N LEU A 125 -7.99 -9.01 19.87
CA LEU A 125 -9.12 -8.13 19.65
C LEU A 125 -9.72 -8.40 18.27
N HIS A 126 -11.06 -8.40 18.19
CA HIS A 126 -11.79 -8.56 16.94
C HIS A 126 -12.69 -7.35 16.71
N CYS A 127 -12.62 -6.76 15.52
CA CYS A 127 -13.47 -5.64 15.14
C CYS A 127 -13.84 -5.74 13.66
N ILE A 128 -15.14 -5.73 13.37
CA ILE A 128 -15.68 -5.83 12.00
C ILE A 128 -15.22 -4.66 11.12
N LEU A 129 -14.91 -3.51 11.71
CA LEU A 129 -14.43 -2.33 10.97
C LEU A 129 -12.98 -2.46 10.49
N LEU A 130 -12.22 -3.43 11.02
CA LEU A 130 -10.82 -3.63 10.69
C LEU A 130 -10.72 -4.70 9.62
N THR A 131 -10.16 -4.32 8.48
CA THR A 131 -10.00 -5.21 7.31
C THR A 131 -8.53 -5.44 7.02
N ALA A 132 -8.22 -6.45 6.21
CA ALA A 132 -6.88 -6.68 5.70
C ALA A 132 -6.38 -5.62 4.69
N THR A 133 -7.23 -4.68 4.26
CA THR A 133 -6.90 -3.69 3.22
C THR A 133 -5.76 -2.77 3.65
N GLN A 134 -5.82 -2.22 4.87
CA GLN A 134 -4.82 -1.31 5.41
C GLN A 134 -3.45 -1.97 5.58
N PRO A 135 -3.32 -3.12 6.28
CA PRO A 135 -2.03 -3.80 6.41
C PRO A 135 -1.48 -4.26 5.06
N PHE A 136 -2.32 -4.66 4.10
CA PHE A 136 -1.86 -5.01 2.76
C PHE A 136 -1.30 -3.81 1.98
N LEU A 137 -2.02 -2.68 1.97
CA LEU A 137 -1.54 -1.43 1.36
C LEU A 137 -0.22 -0.97 2.01
N ALA A 138 -0.11 -1.08 3.33
CA ALA A 138 1.10 -0.75 4.06
C ALA A 138 2.27 -1.67 3.68
N ALA A 139 2.03 -2.99 3.57
CA ALA A 139 3.04 -3.97 3.14
C ALA A 139 3.58 -3.63 1.75
N VAL A 140 2.71 -3.37 0.78
CA VAL A 140 3.10 -2.97 -0.58
C VAL A 140 3.90 -1.67 -0.58
N THR A 141 3.45 -0.66 0.18
CA THR A 141 4.12 0.64 0.29
C THR A 141 5.54 0.50 0.85
N LEU A 142 5.70 -0.30 1.90
CA LEU A 142 6.97 -0.53 2.57
C LEU A 142 7.92 -1.37 1.69
N ALA A 143 7.40 -2.37 0.99
CA ALA A 143 8.13 -3.16 0.01
C ALA A 143 8.65 -2.28 -1.13
N LEU A 144 7.81 -1.44 -1.73
CA LEU A 144 8.20 -0.51 -2.81
C LEU A 144 9.31 0.44 -2.36
N HIS A 145 9.21 1.01 -1.15
CA HIS A 145 10.25 1.88 -0.62
C HIS A 145 11.59 1.15 -0.46
N THR A 146 11.54 -0.02 0.15
CA THR A 146 12.72 -0.79 0.52
C THR A 146 13.44 -1.35 -0.70
N LEU A 147 12.69 -1.89 -1.67
CA LEU A 147 13.23 -2.44 -2.91
C LEU A 147 13.92 -1.38 -3.78
N LYS A 148 13.55 -0.10 -3.66
CA LYS A 148 14.28 1.00 -4.32
C LYS A 148 15.69 1.20 -3.75
N LYS A 149 15.94 0.84 -2.48
CA LYS A 149 17.24 1.02 -1.80
C LYS A 149 17.53 -0.15 -0.85
N PRO A 150 17.68 -1.39 -1.37
CA PRO A 150 17.67 -2.62 -0.57
C PRO A 150 18.87 -2.75 0.38
N HIS A 151 19.97 -2.05 0.10
CA HIS A 151 21.19 -2.08 0.90
C HIS A 151 21.18 -1.12 2.11
N LYS A 152 20.10 -0.36 2.32
CA LYS A 152 19.97 0.46 3.52
C LYS A 152 19.82 -0.42 4.76
N ARG A 153 20.43 -0.02 5.89
CA ARG A 153 20.38 -0.74 7.17
C ARG A 153 18.97 -1.13 7.62
N MET A 154 17.98 -0.31 7.29
CA MET A 154 16.58 -0.50 7.68
C MET A 154 15.83 -1.52 6.81
N GLY A 155 16.39 -1.93 5.67
CA GLY A 155 15.72 -2.82 4.72
C GLY A 155 15.35 -4.18 5.32
N ARG A 156 16.20 -4.75 6.18
CA ARG A 156 15.88 -6.02 6.89
C ARG A 156 14.71 -5.87 7.86
N SER A 157 14.70 -4.79 8.64
CA SER A 157 13.60 -4.51 9.57
C SER A 157 12.29 -4.28 8.82
N ASP A 158 12.35 -3.55 7.71
CA ASP A 158 11.20 -3.31 6.85
C ASP A 158 10.72 -4.64 6.19
N GLY A 159 11.64 -5.56 5.87
CA GLY A 159 11.33 -6.90 5.36
C GLY A 159 10.57 -7.78 6.34
N GLU A 160 10.97 -7.77 7.61
CA GLU A 160 10.23 -8.48 8.67
C GLU A 160 8.84 -7.87 8.89
N LEU A 161 8.71 -6.53 8.87
CA LEU A 161 7.40 -5.88 8.95
C LEU A 161 6.48 -6.27 7.77
N VAL A 162 7.02 -6.28 6.54
CA VAL A 162 6.24 -6.72 5.37
C VAL A 162 5.81 -8.17 5.53
N ARG A 163 6.67 -9.05 6.05
CA ARG A 163 6.31 -10.44 6.34
C ARG A 163 5.15 -10.53 7.34
N THR A 164 5.27 -9.87 8.49
CA THR A 164 4.21 -9.85 9.51
C THR A 164 2.88 -9.39 8.92
N ALA A 165 2.89 -8.36 8.08
CA ALA A 165 1.70 -7.85 7.42
C ALA A 165 1.12 -8.83 6.40
N THR A 166 1.96 -9.46 5.56
CA THR A 166 1.49 -10.43 4.56
C THR A 166 0.94 -11.69 5.21
N ASP A 167 1.52 -12.15 6.31
CA ASP A 167 1.04 -13.33 7.04
C ASP A 167 -0.35 -13.03 7.64
N PHE A 168 -0.50 -11.89 8.32
CA PHE A 168 -1.81 -11.43 8.84
C PHE A 168 -2.87 -11.32 7.73
N VAL A 169 -2.50 -10.71 6.60
CA VAL A 169 -3.41 -10.50 5.46
C VAL A 169 -3.80 -11.83 4.81
N ALA A 170 -2.85 -12.75 4.66
CA ALA A 170 -3.09 -14.09 4.13
C ALA A 170 -4.06 -14.87 5.02
N ASP A 171 -3.83 -14.87 6.33
CA ASP A 171 -4.69 -15.53 7.31
C ASP A 171 -6.12 -14.96 7.28
N TYR A 172 -6.25 -13.63 7.25
CA TYR A 172 -7.55 -12.97 7.14
C TYR A 172 -8.28 -13.37 5.85
N TYR A 173 -7.59 -13.32 4.71
CA TYR A 173 -8.20 -13.67 3.42
C TYR A 173 -8.56 -15.15 3.30
N HIS A 174 -7.76 -16.03 3.91
CA HIS A 174 -8.09 -17.44 4.01
C HIS A 174 -9.38 -17.67 4.82
N GLN A 175 -9.52 -16.99 5.97
CA GLN A 175 -10.70 -17.11 6.83
C GLN A 175 -12.00 -16.66 6.16
N ILE A 176 -11.95 -15.64 5.30
CA ILE A 176 -13.14 -15.16 4.57
C ILE A 176 -13.39 -15.92 3.24
N GLY A 177 -12.61 -16.97 2.95
CA GLY A 177 -12.80 -17.82 1.77
C GLY A 177 -12.32 -17.20 0.46
N GLN A 178 -11.31 -16.34 0.50
CA GLN A 178 -10.71 -15.78 -0.71
C GLN A 178 -9.95 -16.84 -1.51
N HIS A 179 -9.82 -16.65 -2.82
CA HIS A 179 -9.15 -17.60 -3.70
C HIS A 179 -7.67 -17.82 -3.34
N GLU A 180 -7.21 -19.08 -3.28
CA GLU A 180 -5.86 -19.48 -2.88
C GLU A 180 -4.73 -18.81 -3.68
N GLU A 181 -4.90 -18.62 -4.99
CA GLU A 181 -3.89 -17.90 -5.80
C GLU A 181 -3.72 -16.43 -5.39
N PHE A 182 -4.78 -15.78 -4.88
CA PHE A 182 -4.65 -14.42 -4.35
C PHE A 182 -3.85 -14.44 -3.05
N ILE A 183 -4.14 -15.37 -2.14
CA ILE A 183 -3.43 -15.56 -0.87
C ILE A 183 -1.94 -15.84 -1.12
N LYS A 184 -1.64 -16.73 -2.08
CA LYS A 184 -0.28 -17.00 -2.55
C LYS A 184 0.39 -15.74 -3.08
N GLY A 185 -0.33 -14.92 -3.85
CA GLY A 185 0.17 -13.63 -4.35
C GLY A 185 0.53 -12.64 -3.22
N VAL A 186 -0.24 -12.63 -2.12
CA VAL A 186 0.07 -11.82 -0.92
C VAL A 186 1.38 -12.30 -0.28
N LEU A 187 1.54 -13.61 -0.07
CA LEU A 187 2.73 -14.19 0.58
C LEU A 187 3.99 -14.06 -0.30
N GLU A 188 3.84 -14.13 -1.62
CA GLU A 188 4.96 -13.97 -2.57
C GLU A 188 5.65 -12.61 -2.43
N LEU A 189 4.92 -11.56 -2.01
CA LEU A 189 5.48 -10.22 -1.79
C LEU A 189 6.61 -10.24 -0.75
N SER A 190 6.37 -10.84 0.42
CA SER A 190 7.37 -10.91 1.49
C SER A 190 8.49 -11.87 1.14
N GLN A 191 8.21 -12.98 0.45
CA GLN A 191 9.22 -13.89 -0.04
C GLN A 191 10.21 -13.19 -0.99
N ARG A 192 9.70 -12.51 -2.02
CA ARG A 192 10.56 -11.79 -3.00
C ARG A 192 11.34 -10.66 -2.35
N MET A 193 10.71 -9.93 -1.44
CA MET A 193 11.39 -8.86 -0.72
C MET A 193 12.58 -9.40 0.08
N ASN A 194 12.39 -10.50 0.82
CA ASN A 194 13.45 -11.10 1.61
C ASN A 194 14.58 -11.71 0.77
N GLN A 195 14.27 -12.28 -0.41
CA GLN A 195 15.28 -12.74 -1.37
C GLN A 195 16.17 -11.58 -1.83
N VAL A 196 15.57 -10.45 -2.22
CA VAL A 196 16.31 -9.24 -2.65
C VAL A 196 17.18 -8.70 -1.52
N LEU A 197 16.66 -8.67 -0.28
CA LEU A 197 17.38 -8.19 0.89
C LEU A 197 18.52 -9.13 1.34
N SER A 198 18.39 -10.43 1.07
CA SER A 198 19.42 -11.44 1.38
C SER A 198 20.56 -11.42 0.36
N GLY A 199 20.40 -10.73 -0.78
CA GLY A 199 21.42 -10.66 -1.83
C GLY A 199 21.46 -11.91 -2.72
N GLU A 200 20.44 -12.77 -2.64
CA GLU A 200 20.26 -13.89 -3.56
C GLU A 200 19.84 -13.33 -4.92
N ARG A 201 20.83 -12.97 -5.75
CA ARG A 201 20.59 -12.81 -7.17
C ARG A 201 20.28 -14.19 -7.73
N HIS A 202 19.11 -14.37 -8.32
CA HIS A 202 18.92 -15.45 -9.29
C HIS A 202 19.99 -15.28 -10.38
N SER A 203 21.01 -16.13 -10.34
CA SER A 203 21.75 -16.52 -11.53
C SER A 203 20.71 -17.15 -12.46
N VAL A 204 20.09 -16.35 -13.33
CA VAL A 204 19.40 -16.90 -14.49
C VAL A 204 20.49 -17.40 -15.41
N GLU A 205 20.92 -18.62 -15.15
CA GLU A 205 21.78 -19.39 -16.00
C GLU A 205 21.01 -19.61 -17.32
N GLN A 206 21.34 -18.81 -18.32
CA GLN A 206 21.05 -19.08 -19.73
C GLN A 206 21.78 -20.38 -20.12
N GLY A 207 21.22 -21.51 -19.70
CA GLY A 207 21.65 -22.85 -20.04
C GLY A 207 20.64 -23.52 -20.95
N ARG A 208 20.51 -23.01 -22.18
CA ARG A 208 19.81 -23.69 -23.27
C ARG A 208 20.48 -25.04 -23.53
N ARG A 209 19.88 -26.15 -23.11
CA ARG A 209 20.02 -27.47 -23.78
C ARG A 209 18.76 -28.31 -23.60
N THR A 210 18.00 -28.34 -24.69
CA THR A 210 16.97 -29.31 -25.05
C THR A 210 17.49 -30.74 -24.97
N SER A 211 16.72 -31.66 -24.39
CA SER A 211 16.62 -33.04 -24.89
C SER A 211 15.22 -33.60 -24.57
N SER A 212 14.60 -34.13 -25.61
CA SER A 212 13.23 -34.65 -25.69
C SER A 212 13.03 -36.03 -25.03
N MET A 213 11.74 -36.40 -24.97
CA MET A 213 11.13 -37.74 -24.83
C MET A 213 11.05 -38.24 -23.37
N GLU A 214 9.92 -38.75 -22.85
CA GLU A 214 8.78 -39.45 -23.46
C GLU A 214 7.60 -39.49 -22.44
N LEU A 215 6.35 -39.44 -22.94
CA LEU A 215 5.13 -39.84 -22.21
C LEU A 215 4.94 -41.37 -22.31
N PRO A 216 4.21 -41.98 -21.37
CA PRO A 216 2.94 -42.60 -21.80
C PRO A 216 1.73 -42.37 -20.87
N GLU A 217 0.57 -42.57 -21.48
CA GLU A 217 -0.82 -42.27 -21.10
C GLU A 217 -1.49 -43.14 -20.01
N ALA A 218 -2.56 -42.56 -19.45
CA ALA A 218 -3.88 -43.11 -19.04
C ALA A 218 -3.95 -44.15 -17.88
N ASN A 219 -4.93 -44.16 -16.96
CA ASN A 219 -6.38 -43.99 -17.11
C ASN A 219 -7.08 -43.82 -15.70
N PRO A 220 -8.43 -43.82 -15.51
CA PRO A 220 -9.12 -42.84 -14.66
C PRO A 220 -10.00 -43.43 -13.51
N MET A 221 -10.74 -42.53 -12.84
CA MET A 221 -11.93 -42.69 -11.98
C MET A 221 -11.78 -43.13 -10.51
N HIS A 222 -12.20 -42.25 -9.59
CA HIS A 222 -13.39 -42.41 -8.72
C HIS A 222 -13.61 -41.12 -7.90
N SER A 223 -14.66 -40.35 -8.21
CA SER A 223 -15.78 -39.99 -7.32
C SER A 223 -15.53 -40.19 -5.82
N ASP A 224 -15.61 -39.10 -5.06
CA ASP A 224 -16.54 -39.04 -3.94
C ASP A 224 -17.09 -37.62 -3.76
N GLN A 225 -18.41 -37.53 -3.91
CA GLN A 225 -19.26 -36.40 -3.59
C GLN A 225 -19.52 -36.42 -2.08
N LEU A 226 -19.31 -35.30 -1.40
CA LEU A 226 -20.08 -35.01 -0.18
C LEU A 226 -20.69 -33.62 -0.31
N SER A 227 -21.97 -33.66 -0.65
CA SER A 227 -22.94 -32.58 -0.50
C SER A 227 -23.32 -32.47 0.96
N LEU A 228 -23.26 -31.26 1.53
CA LEU A 228 -24.08 -30.90 2.68
C LEU A 228 -24.75 -29.55 2.40
N THR A 229 -26.07 -29.64 2.40
CA THR A 229 -27.09 -28.61 2.14
C THR A 229 -27.36 -27.73 3.38
N PRO A 230 -28.19 -26.68 3.25
CA PRO A 230 -28.05 -25.42 3.96
C PRO A 230 -28.95 -25.31 5.20
N PHE A 231 -28.61 -24.40 6.12
CA PHE A 231 -29.53 -23.86 7.11
C PHE A 231 -29.83 -22.38 6.81
N TYR A 232 -31.11 -22.10 6.59
CA TYR A 232 -31.73 -20.80 6.29
C TYR A 232 -31.43 -19.74 7.36
N ALA A 233 -30.99 -18.54 6.95
CA ALA A 233 -31.81 -17.34 6.71
C ALA A 233 -32.31 -16.63 7.99
N THR A 234 -31.79 -15.43 8.21
CA THR A 234 -32.56 -14.30 8.73
C THR A 234 -32.16 -13.10 7.89
N GLU A 235 -33.16 -12.53 7.23
CA GLU A 235 -33.08 -11.35 6.37
C GLU A 235 -32.48 -10.17 7.15
N MET A 236 -31.22 -9.84 6.87
CA MET A 236 -30.77 -8.46 6.94
C MET A 236 -30.49 -8.04 5.51
N GLU A 237 -31.16 -7.00 5.05
CA GLU A 237 -30.79 -6.35 3.80
C GLU A 237 -29.27 -6.09 3.83
N PRO A 238 -28.52 -6.51 2.79
CA PRO A 238 -27.12 -6.18 2.73
C PRO A 238 -27.04 -4.66 2.65
N ILE A 239 -26.43 -4.05 3.66
CA ILE A 239 -25.88 -2.71 3.50
C ILE A 239 -24.87 -2.87 2.36
N ALA A 240 -25.29 -2.52 1.15
CA ALA A 240 -24.44 -2.45 -0.02
C ALA A 240 -23.50 -1.27 0.20
N PHE A 241 -22.46 -1.51 1.00
CA PHE A 241 -21.29 -0.66 1.01
C PHE A 241 -20.54 -1.01 -0.28
N ASP A 242 -20.84 -0.29 -1.36
CA ASP A 242 -19.97 -0.30 -2.53
C ASP A 242 -18.71 0.49 -2.16
N PRO A 243 -17.55 -0.18 -1.97
CA PRO A 243 -16.31 0.50 -1.61
C PRO A 243 -15.87 1.51 -2.68
N ASN A 244 -16.42 1.40 -3.90
CA ASN A 244 -16.11 2.27 -5.04
C ASN A 244 -16.97 3.54 -5.09
N GLU A 245 -18.10 3.62 -4.37
CA GLU A 245 -18.95 4.83 -4.42
C GLU A 245 -18.35 6.01 -3.64
N HIS A 246 -17.46 5.76 -2.68
CA HIS A 246 -16.95 6.79 -1.76
C HIS A 246 -15.42 6.93 -1.72
N PHE A 247 -14.68 6.01 -2.33
CA PHE A 247 -13.21 6.05 -2.36
C PHE A 247 -12.68 5.91 -3.78
N HIS A 248 -12.89 6.95 -4.59
CA HIS A 248 -12.18 7.07 -5.87
C HIS A 248 -10.71 7.40 -5.59
N ASP A 249 -9.85 6.39 -5.69
CA ASP A 249 -8.42 6.56 -5.73
C ASP A 249 -8.06 7.40 -6.98
N PRO A 250 -7.43 8.59 -6.85
CA PRO A 250 -7.11 9.46 -7.98
C PRO A 250 -6.19 8.81 -9.03
N PHE A 251 -5.60 7.66 -8.72
CA PHE A 251 -4.74 6.90 -9.62
C PHE A 251 -5.38 5.60 -10.15
N GLN A 252 -6.57 5.22 -9.71
CA GLN A 252 -7.25 4.00 -10.22
C GLN A 252 -7.64 4.14 -11.70
N ASP A 253 -8.02 5.35 -12.13
CA ASP A 253 -8.51 5.63 -13.48
C ASP A 253 -7.48 6.29 -14.40
N MET A 254 -6.22 6.44 -13.95
CA MET A 254 -5.15 7.04 -14.75
C MET A 254 -4.27 5.94 -15.36
N PRO A 255 -4.35 5.69 -16.69
CA PRO A 255 -3.43 4.79 -17.35
C PRO A 255 -1.99 5.23 -17.08
N PHE A 256 -1.11 4.26 -16.80
CA PHE A 256 0.28 4.53 -16.42
C PHE A 256 1.00 5.45 -17.43
N ASP A 257 0.72 5.30 -18.72
CA ASP A 257 1.30 6.12 -19.79
C ASP A 257 0.84 7.58 -19.75
N GLN A 258 -0.39 7.82 -19.29
CA GLN A 258 -0.95 9.16 -19.15
C GLN A 258 -0.39 9.91 -17.95
N PHE A 259 -0.07 9.19 -16.88
CA PHE A 259 0.65 9.73 -15.74
C PHE A 259 2.04 10.24 -16.14
N TRP A 260 2.75 9.51 -17.01
CA TRP A 260 4.04 9.94 -17.56
C TRP A 260 3.92 11.10 -18.54
N ALA A 261 2.92 11.11 -19.43
CA ALA A 261 2.70 12.19 -20.39
C ALA A 261 2.45 13.57 -19.74
N ILE A 262 1.85 13.60 -18.54
CA ILE A 262 1.65 14.83 -17.76
C ILE A 262 2.99 15.39 -17.23
N MET A 263 3.97 14.53 -17.04
CA MET A 263 5.29 14.87 -16.51
C MET A 263 6.35 15.05 -17.62
N ASP A 264 6.15 14.44 -18.80
CA ASP A 264 7.09 14.41 -19.93
C ASP A 264 7.18 15.72 -20.73
N GLY A 265 6.43 16.76 -20.38
CA GLY A 265 6.59 18.11 -20.95
C GLY A 265 7.98 18.73 -20.77
N GLY A 266 8.91 18.06 -20.08
CA GLY A 266 10.34 18.39 -20.03
C GLY A 266 11.23 17.31 -19.42
N PHE A 267 10.90 16.01 -19.53
CA PHE A 267 11.54 14.94 -18.73
C PHE A 267 12.32 13.87 -19.52
N THR A 268 12.31 13.89 -20.86
CA THR A 268 12.92 12.80 -21.68
C THR A 268 14.28 13.07 -22.29
N THR A 269 14.92 14.22 -22.06
CA THR A 269 16.34 14.38 -22.45
C THR A 269 17.25 13.94 -21.32
N ILE A 270 17.59 12.65 -21.32
CA ILE A 270 18.96 12.26 -20.94
C ILE A 270 19.83 12.79 -22.08
N GLU A 271 20.27 14.05 -21.99
CA GLU A 271 21.42 14.50 -22.78
C GLU A 271 22.60 13.64 -22.33
N GLY A 272 23.05 12.77 -23.22
CA GLY A 272 24.32 12.09 -23.06
C GLY A 272 25.41 13.14 -23.07
N ASP A 273 26.23 13.15 -22.02
CA ASP A 273 27.50 13.87 -21.99
C ASP A 273 28.33 13.45 -23.23
N GLU A 274 28.35 14.30 -24.25
CA GLU A 274 29.41 14.32 -25.25
C GLU A 274 30.70 14.73 -24.54
N TYR A 275 31.59 13.76 -24.33
CA TYR A 275 32.97 14.04 -24.00
C TYR A 275 33.65 14.63 -25.24
N ASP A 276 33.66 15.95 -25.34
CA ASP A 276 34.61 16.69 -26.15
C ASP A 276 35.96 16.68 -25.43
N LEU A 277 36.87 15.82 -25.90
CA LEU A 277 38.30 15.94 -25.64
C LEU A 277 38.96 16.40 -26.94
N SER A 278 39.47 17.63 -26.87
CA SER A 278 40.55 18.25 -27.64
C SER A 278 41.36 17.35 -28.58
#